data_AF-A0AAW9AG09-F1
#
_entry.id   AF-A0AAW9AG09-F1
#
_cell.length_a   1.000
_cell.length_b   1.000
_cell.length_c   1.000
_cell.angle_alpha   90.00
_cell.angle_beta   90.00
_cell.angle_gamma   90.00
#
_symmetry.space_group_name_H-M   'P 1'
#
loop_
_entity.id
_entity.type
_entity.pdbx_description
1 polymer ?
#
loop_
_entity_poly.entity_id
_entity_poly.type
_entity_poly.pdbx_seq_one_letter_code
_entity_poly.pdbx_strand_id
1 'polypeptide(L)'
;MKTFFQMTNGESAPFKDHYDSEQEYLFHQRHPNLLYNSTSKPFDLTFTDSNGDSFLAVGDFYDMSTGWWIELKSCALNKYSTKRDSLISLNLAMQHAKTDKTKALAQLNHGWNHSTEKQTIVQASLKSKGINHVVIFTDNTKLTFRSNGDINHMKKKNLFWLYENQYFSFC
;
A
#
# COMPACT_ATOMS: atom_id res chain seq x y z
N MET A 1 -16.07 14.51 13.55
CA MET A 1 -15.24 14.47 14.77
C MET A 1 -14.18 13.40 14.52
N LYS A 2 -12.89 13.75 14.67
CA LYS A 2 -11.73 13.00 14.15
C LYS A 2 -11.16 12.05 15.21
N THR A 3 -10.55 10.95 14.78
CA THR A 3 -9.70 10.14 15.65
C THR A 3 -8.59 9.50 14.83
N PHE A 4 -7.38 10.09 14.89
CA PHE A 4 -6.18 9.27 14.78
C PHE A 4 -6.13 8.45 16.05
N PHE A 5 -5.97 7.14 15.93
CA PHE A 5 -5.79 6.28 17.11
C PHE A 5 -4.34 5.85 17.16
N GLN A 6 -3.64 6.36 18.17
CA GLN A 6 -2.38 5.81 18.62
C GLN A 6 -2.70 4.70 19.61
N MET A 7 -2.03 3.54 19.52
CA MET A 7 -2.08 2.61 20.63
C MET A 7 -1.21 3.17 21.76
N THR A 8 -1.83 3.59 22.86
CA THR A 8 -1.08 3.90 24.08
C THR A 8 -0.60 2.58 24.67
N ASN A 9 0.68 2.53 25.09
CA ASN A 9 1.29 1.34 25.67
C ASN A 9 0.40 0.79 26.80
N GLY A 10 -0.18 -0.39 26.59
CA GLY A 10 -1.00 -1.09 27.59
C GLY A 10 -2.51 -1.13 27.30
N GLU A 11 -3.02 -0.43 26.28
CA GLU A 11 -4.41 -0.60 25.84
C GLU A 11 -4.49 -1.62 24.70
N SER A 12 -5.43 -2.57 24.82
CA SER A 12 -5.76 -3.48 23.73
C SER A 12 -6.16 -2.67 22.50
N ALA A 13 -5.52 -2.93 21.36
CA ALA A 13 -5.86 -2.34 20.07
C ALA A 13 -7.38 -2.17 19.92
N PRO A 14 -7.87 -1.04 19.36
CA PRO A 14 -9.27 -0.97 18.96
C PRO A 14 -9.57 -2.23 18.13
N PHE A 15 -10.69 -2.89 18.45
CA PHE A 15 -11.09 -4.18 17.91
C PHE A 15 -10.69 -4.33 16.43
N LYS A 16 -10.15 -5.49 16.03
CA LYS A 16 -9.67 -5.83 14.67
C LYS A 16 -10.50 -5.20 13.53
N ASP A 17 -11.81 -5.08 13.74
CA ASP A 17 -12.81 -4.47 12.85
C ASP A 17 -12.58 -2.99 12.49
N HIS A 18 -11.66 -2.29 13.15
CA HIS A 18 -11.32 -0.89 12.83
C HIS A 18 -10.28 -0.75 11.72
N TYR A 19 -9.64 -1.85 11.30
CA TYR A 19 -8.61 -1.85 10.26
C TYR A 19 -9.19 -2.30 8.92
N ASP A 20 -8.68 -1.73 7.82
CA ASP A 20 -9.10 -2.11 6.46
C ASP A 20 -8.64 -3.53 6.10
N SER A 21 -7.62 -4.05 6.80
CA SER A 21 -7.16 -5.43 6.63
C SER A 21 -6.62 -6.06 7.92
N GLU A 22 -6.68 -7.39 8.00
CA GLU A 22 -6.02 -8.15 9.06
C GLU A 22 -4.51 -7.90 9.09
N GLN A 23 -3.90 -7.66 7.92
CA GLN A 23 -2.48 -7.40 7.83
C GLN A 23 -2.10 -6.04 8.42
N GLU A 24 -2.91 -5.00 8.23
CA GLU A 24 -2.74 -3.72 8.92
C GLU A 24 -2.89 -3.86 10.43
N TYR A 25 -3.92 -4.60 10.91
CA TYR A 25 -4.09 -4.88 12.33
C TYR A 25 -2.84 -5.54 12.94
N LEU A 26 -2.38 -6.63 12.33
CA LEU A 26 -1.21 -7.37 12.81
C LEU A 26 0.06 -6.51 12.74
N PHE A 27 0.21 -5.68 11.70
CA PHE A 27 1.33 -4.75 11.58
C PHE A 27 1.31 -3.70 12.70
N HIS A 28 0.16 -3.10 12.99
CA HIS A 28 0.05 -2.12 14.07
C HIS A 28 0.31 -2.75 15.44
N GLN A 29 -0.10 -4.00 15.67
CA GLN A 29 0.24 -4.73 16.89
C GLN A 29 1.74 -4.87 17.13
N ARG A 30 2.54 -4.98 16.07
CA ARG A 30 4.00 -5.03 16.16
C ARG A 30 4.63 -3.64 16.32
N HIS A 31 3.96 -2.59 15.83
CA HIS A 31 4.44 -1.21 15.82
C HIS A 31 3.42 -0.24 16.45
N PRO A 32 3.11 -0.38 17.75
CA PRO A 32 2.01 0.34 18.42
C PRO A 32 2.21 1.87 18.49
N ASN A 33 3.43 2.33 18.26
CA ASN A 33 3.82 3.73 18.21
C ASN A 33 3.38 4.46 16.94
N LEU A 34 2.98 3.74 15.88
CA LEU A 34 2.44 4.33 14.67
C LEU A 34 1.04 4.91 14.92
N LEU A 35 0.66 5.90 14.12
CA LEU A 35 -0.72 6.38 14.08
C LEU A 35 -1.43 5.65 12.94
N TYR A 36 -2.41 4.82 13.26
CA TYR A 36 -3.28 4.25 12.23
C TYR A 36 -4.21 5.30 11.66
N ASN A 37 -4.32 5.32 10.34
CA ASN A 37 -5.10 6.31 9.62
C ASN A 37 -6.43 5.72 9.15
N SER A 38 -7.41 5.69 10.05
CA SER A 38 -8.76 5.17 9.78
C SER A 38 -9.64 6.11 8.94
N THR A 39 -9.19 7.34 8.61
CA THR A 39 -10.02 8.33 7.91
C THR A 39 -9.24 9.30 7.00
N SER A 40 -9.96 9.89 6.04
CA SER A 40 -9.48 10.84 5.03
C SER A 40 -8.94 12.18 5.58
N LYS A 41 -7.61 12.22 5.80
CA LYS A 41 -6.61 13.26 5.46
C LYS A 41 -6.29 14.50 6.34
N PRO A 42 -5.00 14.89 6.30
CA PRO A 42 -4.56 16.29 6.30
C PRO A 42 -4.08 16.87 4.94
N PHE A 43 -3.92 16.09 3.86
CA PHE A 43 -3.45 16.59 2.53
C PHE A 43 -4.51 16.44 1.40
N ASP A 44 -4.14 16.56 0.12
CA ASP A 44 -5.08 16.35 -1.01
C ASP A 44 -5.16 14.86 -1.38
N LEU A 45 -6.38 14.29 -1.37
CA LEU A 45 -6.75 12.90 -1.67
C LEU A 45 -6.75 12.54 -3.13
N THR A 46 -6.88 13.51 -4.01
CA THR A 46 -7.24 13.22 -5.37
C THR A 46 -5.98 13.20 -6.22
N PHE A 47 -5.78 12.07 -6.87
CA PHE A 47 -4.71 11.85 -7.83
C PHE A 47 -5.34 11.50 -9.17
N THR A 48 -4.57 11.65 -10.23
CA THR A 48 -5.01 11.36 -11.59
C THR A 48 -4.06 10.35 -12.21
N ASP A 49 -4.59 9.28 -12.78
CA ASP A 49 -3.78 8.29 -13.50
C ASP A 49 -3.41 8.76 -14.92
N SER A 50 -2.62 7.98 -15.65
CA SER A 50 -2.20 8.37 -17.01
C SER A 50 -3.32 8.42 -18.03
N ASN A 51 -4.52 7.90 -17.72
CA ASN A 51 -5.71 8.02 -18.56
C ASN A 51 -6.57 9.25 -18.21
N GLY A 52 -6.17 10.04 -17.21
CA GLY A 52 -6.98 11.15 -16.72
C GLY A 52 -8.04 10.74 -15.70
N ASP A 53 -8.12 9.47 -15.31
CA ASP A 53 -9.10 9.00 -14.33
C ASP A 53 -8.65 9.38 -12.91
N SER A 54 -9.52 10.06 -12.16
CA SER A 54 -9.24 10.41 -10.77
C SER A 54 -9.38 9.21 -9.82
N PHE A 55 -8.54 9.16 -8.80
CA PHE A 55 -8.59 8.19 -7.73
C PHE A 55 -8.18 8.79 -6.39
N LEU A 56 -8.64 8.15 -5.30
CA LEU A 56 -8.29 8.54 -3.94
C LEU A 56 -7.18 7.63 -3.41
N ALA A 57 -6.25 8.20 -2.66
CA ALA A 57 -5.24 7.44 -1.91
C ALA A 57 -4.87 8.13 -0.59
N VAL A 58 -4.67 7.31 0.44
CA VAL A 58 -4.24 7.69 1.79
C VAL A 58 -3.29 6.61 2.25
N GLY A 59 -2.21 7.00 2.94
CA GLY A 59 -1.36 6.01 3.62
C GLY A 59 -2.11 5.40 4.80
N ASP A 60 -1.82 4.14 5.08
CA ASP A 60 -2.41 3.34 6.14
C ASP A 60 -1.93 3.79 7.53
N PHE A 61 -0.68 4.22 7.65
CA PHE A 61 -0.08 4.66 8.92
C PHE A 61 0.72 5.97 8.77
N TYR A 62 0.90 6.66 9.89
CA TYR A 62 1.85 7.77 10.02
C TYR A 62 2.85 7.48 11.15
N ASP A 63 4.12 7.59 10.84
CA ASP A 63 5.21 7.46 11.80
C ASP A 63 5.66 8.85 12.25
N MET A 64 5.31 9.21 13.48
CA MET A 64 5.67 10.49 14.08
C MET A 64 7.19 10.66 14.27
N SER A 65 7.93 9.56 14.43
CA SER A 65 9.36 9.62 14.75
C SER A 65 10.20 10.04 13.53
N THR A 66 9.80 9.58 12.35
CA THR A 66 10.46 9.87 11.09
C THR A 66 9.73 10.95 10.28
N GLY A 67 8.45 11.18 10.56
CA GLY A 67 7.57 12.05 9.80
C GLY A 67 7.09 11.46 8.47
N TRP A 68 7.11 10.13 8.32
CA TRP A 68 6.74 9.43 7.08
C TRP A 68 5.30 8.91 7.10
N TRP A 69 4.61 9.05 5.97
CA TRP A 69 3.41 8.28 5.69
C TRP A 69 3.79 6.90 5.14
N ILE A 70 3.07 5.88 5.60
CA ILE A 70 3.33 4.48 5.28
C ILE A 70 2.09 3.92 4.58
N GLU A 71 2.28 3.38 3.38
CA GLU A 71 1.33 2.46 2.74
C GLU A 71 1.84 1.03 2.96
N LEU A 72 1.08 0.21 3.66
CA LEU A 72 1.37 -1.20 3.91
C LEU A 72 0.90 -2.07 2.75
N LYS A 73 1.72 -3.07 2.40
CA LYS A 73 1.39 -4.11 1.42
C LYS A 73 1.84 -5.47 1.92
N SER A 74 0.96 -6.46 1.81
CA SER A 74 1.21 -7.85 2.24
C SER A 74 1.35 -8.83 1.08
N CYS A 75 1.31 -8.33 -0.16
CA CYS A 75 1.54 -9.09 -1.36
C CYS A 75 2.15 -8.21 -2.46
N ALA A 76 2.72 -8.85 -3.48
CA ALA A 76 3.39 -8.14 -4.57
C ALA A 76 2.41 -7.21 -5.32
N LEU A 77 2.90 -6.04 -5.72
CA LEU A 77 2.16 -5.11 -6.55
C LEU A 77 2.03 -5.66 -7.99
N ASN A 78 0.89 -5.35 -8.61
CA ASN A 78 0.67 -5.57 -10.02
C ASN A 78 1.26 -4.41 -10.87
N LYS A 79 1.25 -4.60 -12.19
CA LYS A 79 1.91 -3.73 -13.18
C LYS A 79 0.94 -2.86 -14.00
N TYR A 80 -0.33 -2.78 -13.60
CA TYR A 80 -1.32 -2.05 -14.40
C TYR A 80 -1.08 -0.55 -14.29
N SER A 81 -1.01 0.13 -15.42
CA SER A 81 -0.71 1.57 -15.48
C SER A 81 -1.91 2.46 -15.15
N THR A 82 -3.13 1.93 -15.27
CA THR A 82 -4.37 2.71 -15.12
C THR A 82 -5.40 1.95 -14.29
N LYS A 83 -6.28 2.70 -13.63
CA LYS A 83 -7.39 2.12 -12.85
C LYS A 83 -8.31 1.30 -13.76
N ARG A 84 -8.54 1.81 -14.98
CA ARG A 84 -9.38 1.15 -15.99
C ARG A 84 -8.82 -0.19 -16.43
N ASP A 85 -7.54 -0.26 -16.78
CA ASP A 85 -6.91 -1.51 -17.23
C ASP A 85 -6.90 -2.57 -16.12
N SER A 86 -6.67 -2.13 -14.88
CA SER A 86 -6.73 -3.00 -13.71
C SER A 86 -8.14 -3.58 -13.52
N LEU A 87 -9.18 -2.77 -13.65
CA LEU A 87 -10.57 -3.20 -13.52
C LEU A 87 -11.00 -4.16 -14.64
N ILE A 88 -10.64 -3.85 -15.90
CA ILE A 88 -10.90 -4.73 -17.05
C ILE A 88 -10.24 -6.09 -16.82
N SER A 89 -8.98 -6.09 -16.41
CA SER A 89 -8.23 -7.33 -16.18
C SER A 89 -8.80 -8.16 -15.03
N LEU A 90 -9.22 -7.51 -13.94
CA LEU A 90 -9.90 -8.18 -12.83
C LEU A 90 -11.22 -8.83 -13.29
N ASN A 91 -12.04 -8.09 -14.05
CA ASN A 91 -13.30 -8.62 -14.57
C ASN A 91 -13.09 -9.83 -15.49
N LEU A 92 -12.10 -9.77 -16.38
CA LEU A 92 -11.73 -10.91 -17.23
C LEU A 92 -11.26 -12.10 -16.39
N ALA A 93 -10.39 -11.87 -15.40
CA ALA A 93 -9.92 -12.93 -14.51
C ALA A 93 -11.09 -13.58 -13.74
N MET A 94 -12.04 -12.81 -13.25
CA MET A 94 -13.24 -13.33 -12.56
C MET A 94 -14.13 -14.15 -13.49
N GLN A 95 -14.28 -13.78 -14.76
CA GLN A 95 -15.05 -14.56 -15.74
C GLN A 95 -14.41 -15.92 -16.04
N HIS A 96 -13.08 -15.98 -16.12
CA HIS A 96 -12.33 -17.21 -16.37
C HIS A 96 -12.12 -18.07 -15.12
N ALA A 97 -12.24 -17.50 -13.92
CA ALA A 97 -12.04 -18.19 -12.63
C ALA A 97 -13.11 -19.24 -12.28
N LYS A 98 -14.13 -19.46 -13.13
CA LYS A 98 -15.16 -20.50 -12.94
C LYS A 98 -14.60 -21.93 -12.93
N THR A 99 -13.33 -22.14 -13.27
CA THR A 99 -12.72 -23.48 -13.40
C THR A 99 -11.48 -23.70 -12.52
N ASP A 100 -10.76 -22.66 -12.12
CA ASP A 100 -9.68 -22.77 -11.14
C ASP A 100 -9.31 -21.37 -10.61
N LYS A 101 -9.09 -21.22 -9.30
CA LYS A 101 -8.62 -19.95 -8.71
C LYS A 101 -7.14 -19.76 -9.07
N THR A 102 -6.88 -19.33 -10.29
CA THR A 102 -5.51 -19.14 -10.79
C THR A 102 -4.77 -18.06 -10.01
N LYS A 103 -3.44 -18.17 -9.92
CA LYS A 103 -2.53 -17.17 -9.33
C LYS A 103 -2.79 -15.74 -9.86
N ALA A 104 -3.32 -15.60 -11.07
CA ALA A 104 -3.67 -14.32 -11.68
C ALA A 104 -4.79 -13.60 -10.91
N LEU A 105 -5.82 -14.32 -10.45
CA LEU A 105 -6.91 -13.74 -9.66
C LEU A 105 -6.39 -13.24 -8.31
N ALA A 106 -5.53 -14.00 -7.64
CA ALA A 106 -4.95 -13.61 -6.35
C ALA A 106 -4.15 -12.30 -6.41
N GLN A 107 -3.42 -12.06 -7.51
CA GLN A 107 -2.68 -10.80 -7.73
C GLN A 107 -3.58 -9.63 -8.14
N LEU A 108 -4.74 -9.93 -8.73
CA LEU A 108 -5.73 -8.96 -9.19
C LEU A 108 -6.78 -8.62 -8.14
N ASN A 109 -6.94 -9.42 -7.09
CA ASN A 109 -7.97 -9.21 -6.06
C ASN A 109 -7.93 -7.82 -5.42
N HIS A 110 -6.75 -7.21 -5.35
CA HIS A 110 -6.59 -5.84 -4.82
C HIS A 110 -6.57 -4.76 -5.92
N GLY A 111 -6.72 -5.15 -7.19
CA GLY A 111 -6.89 -4.29 -8.35
C GLY A 111 -5.94 -3.09 -8.37
N TRP A 112 -6.52 -1.92 -8.59
CA TRP A 112 -5.78 -0.66 -8.68
C TRP A 112 -5.04 -0.31 -7.39
N ASN A 113 -5.54 -0.73 -6.22
CA ASN A 113 -4.90 -0.41 -4.93
C ASN A 113 -3.53 -1.07 -4.76
N HIS A 114 -3.29 -2.18 -5.46
CA HIS A 114 -1.99 -2.85 -5.51
C HIS A 114 -1.23 -2.58 -6.81
N SER A 115 -1.54 -1.50 -7.54
CA SER A 115 -0.74 -1.11 -8.71
C SER A 115 0.55 -0.42 -8.31
N THR A 116 1.68 -0.85 -8.89
CA THR A 116 2.95 -0.12 -8.79
C THR A 116 2.81 1.30 -9.33
N GLU A 117 2.06 1.49 -10.41
CA GLU A 117 1.87 2.82 -11.02
C GLU A 117 1.09 3.75 -10.09
N LYS A 118 0.02 3.26 -9.45
CA LYS A 118 -0.74 4.01 -8.44
C LYS A 118 0.21 4.50 -7.34
N GLN A 119 1.01 3.59 -6.78
CA GLN A 119 1.89 3.91 -5.66
C GLN A 119 2.99 4.91 -6.08
N THR A 120 3.52 4.79 -7.30
CA THR A 120 4.48 5.76 -7.86
C THR A 120 3.86 7.14 -8.05
N ILE A 121 2.62 7.23 -8.59
CA ILE A 121 1.90 8.51 -8.75
C ILE A 121 1.72 9.17 -7.39
N VAL A 122 1.19 8.43 -6.41
CA VAL A 122 0.96 8.94 -5.06
C VAL A 122 2.26 9.47 -4.47
N GLN A 123 3.31 8.66 -4.44
CA GLN A 123 4.58 9.05 -3.84
C GLN A 123 5.22 10.26 -4.53
N ALA A 124 5.18 10.33 -5.86
CA ALA A 124 5.71 11.49 -6.60
C ALA A 124 4.91 12.77 -6.31
N SER A 125 3.58 12.68 -6.29
CA SER A 125 2.69 13.81 -5.97
C SER A 125 2.80 14.27 -4.51
N LEU A 126 3.12 13.38 -3.57
CA LEU A 126 3.38 13.75 -2.18
C LEU A 126 4.76 14.38 -2.00
N LYS A 127 5.77 13.82 -2.67
CA LYS A 127 7.13 14.38 -2.66
C LYS A 127 7.16 15.81 -3.20
N SER A 128 6.41 16.13 -4.25
CA SER A 128 6.33 17.50 -4.78
C SER A 128 5.68 18.50 -3.82
N LYS A 129 4.97 18.00 -2.80
CA LYS A 129 4.36 18.79 -1.71
C LYS A 129 5.22 18.76 -0.43
N GLY A 130 6.43 18.20 -0.47
CA GLY A 130 7.30 18.07 0.70
C GLY A 130 6.86 17.01 1.71
N ILE A 131 5.98 16.08 1.31
CA ILE A 131 5.46 15.02 2.18
C ILE A 131 6.24 13.73 1.91
N ASN A 132 6.85 13.17 2.95
CA ASN A 132 7.55 11.89 2.88
C ASN A 132 6.55 10.72 2.89
N HIS A 133 6.74 9.77 1.99
CA HIS A 133 5.87 8.61 1.82
C HIS A 133 6.68 7.37 1.43
N VAL A 134 6.40 6.24 2.07
CA VAL A 134 7.04 4.94 1.80
C VAL A 134 5.98 3.86 1.61
N VAL A 135 6.24 2.94 0.69
CA VAL A 135 5.50 1.67 0.64
C VAL A 135 6.28 0.63 1.45
N ILE A 136 5.67 0.07 2.49
CA ILE A 136 6.27 -0.99 3.30
C ILE A 136 5.64 -2.33 2.90
N PHE A 137 6.49 -3.32 2.62
CA PHE A 137 6.06 -4.69 2.47
C PHE A 137 6.28 -5.48 3.75
N THR A 138 5.32 -6.29 4.16
CA THR A 138 5.55 -7.28 5.22
C THR A 138 6.70 -8.21 4.83
N ASP A 139 7.54 -8.63 5.80
CA ASP A 139 8.77 -9.40 5.53
C ASP A 139 8.54 -10.74 4.80
N ASN A 140 7.32 -11.30 4.90
CA ASN A 140 6.93 -12.53 4.22
C ASN A 140 6.45 -12.31 2.77
N THR A 141 6.39 -11.06 2.30
CA THR A 141 5.95 -10.74 0.95
C THR A 141 6.97 -11.25 -0.07
N LYS A 142 6.52 -12.14 -0.96
CA LYS A 142 7.35 -12.64 -2.07
C LYS A 142 7.34 -11.67 -3.24
N LEU A 143 8.37 -10.83 -3.33
CA LEU A 143 8.59 -9.95 -4.48
C LEU A 143 9.28 -10.70 -5.62
N THR A 144 8.80 -10.49 -6.85
CA THR A 144 9.43 -11.08 -8.05
C THR A 144 10.54 -10.16 -8.56
N PHE A 145 11.76 -10.69 -8.60
CA PHE A 145 12.92 -10.03 -9.21
C PHE A 145 13.28 -10.72 -10.53
N ARG A 146 13.87 -9.98 -11.48
CA ARG A 146 14.53 -10.62 -12.63
C ARG A 146 15.71 -11.48 -12.13
N SER A 147 16.15 -12.43 -12.95
CA SER A 147 17.20 -13.43 -12.68
C SER A 147 18.50 -12.91 -12.06
N ASN A 148 18.76 -11.60 -12.13
CA ASN A 148 19.97 -10.97 -11.62
C ASN A 148 19.73 -10.28 -10.26
N GLY A 149 18.58 -10.50 -9.61
CA GLY A 149 18.23 -9.93 -8.30
C GLY A 149 17.93 -8.42 -8.30
N ASP A 150 18.42 -7.67 -9.28
CA ASP A 150 18.56 -6.21 -9.15
C ASP A 150 17.37 -5.37 -9.61
N ILE A 151 16.41 -5.93 -10.35
CA ILE A 151 15.35 -5.13 -10.97
C ILE A 151 13.99 -5.80 -10.82
N ASN A 152 13.20 -5.30 -9.88
CA ASN A 152 11.75 -5.48 -9.87
C ASN A 152 11.07 -4.28 -10.57
N HIS A 153 9.78 -4.40 -10.88
CA HIS A 153 9.04 -3.35 -11.59
C HIS A 153 9.03 -2.02 -10.82
N MET A 154 9.01 -2.08 -9.49
CA MET A 154 9.03 -0.94 -8.58
C MET A 154 10.32 -0.11 -8.70
N LYS A 155 11.49 -0.76 -8.76
CA LYS A 155 12.78 -0.08 -8.98
C LYS A 155 12.83 0.66 -10.32
N LYS A 156 12.27 0.08 -11.39
CA LYS A 156 12.18 0.75 -12.71
C LYS A 156 11.31 2.01 -12.68
N LYS A 157 10.34 2.06 -11.76
CA LYS A 157 9.40 3.17 -11.59
C LYS A 157 9.85 4.16 -10.53
N ASN A 158 11.07 4.02 -10.00
CA ASN A 158 11.59 4.84 -8.90
C ASN A 158 10.65 4.88 -7.69
N LEU A 159 9.88 3.81 -7.45
CA LEU A 159 9.09 3.68 -6.24
C LEU A 159 10.04 3.43 -5.07
N PHE A 160 9.95 4.25 -4.03
CA PHE A 160 10.63 4.04 -2.77
C PHE A 160 9.80 3.10 -1.89
N TRP A 161 10.37 1.95 -1.59
CA TRP A 161 9.77 0.90 -0.79
C TRP A 161 10.83 0.20 0.06
N LEU A 162 10.39 -0.39 1.18
CA LEU A 162 11.23 -1.15 2.09
C LEU A 162 10.45 -2.39 2.56
N TYR A 163 11.17 -3.43 2.99
CA TYR A 163 10.57 -4.43 3.87
C TYR A 163 10.38 -3.85 5.27
N GLU A 164 9.43 -4.41 6.01
CA GLU A 164 9.11 -4.02 7.39
C GLU A 164 10.35 -3.99 8.27
N ASN A 165 11.15 -5.07 8.29
CA ASN A 165 12.38 -5.10 9.07
C ASN A 165 13.40 -4.04 8.66
N GLN A 166 13.48 -3.69 7.37
CA GLN A 166 14.41 -2.68 6.88
C GLN A 166 14.00 -1.32 7.42
N TYR A 167 12.73 -0.94 7.29
CA TYR A 167 12.23 0.36 7.76
C TYR A 167 12.53 0.60 9.24
N PHE A 168 12.21 -0.38 10.11
CA PHE A 168 12.39 -0.25 11.56
C PHE A 168 13.82 -0.55 12.06
N SER A 169 14.73 -1.02 11.21
CA SER A 169 16.15 -1.15 11.57
C SER A 169 16.94 0.14 11.31
N PHE A 170 16.41 1.07 10.52
CA PHE A 170 17.04 2.35 10.17
C PHE A 170 16.64 3.52 11.07
N CYS A 171 15.65 3.33 11.95
CA CYS A 171 14.99 4.40 12.71
C CYS A 171 15.04 4.16 14.22
#